data_AF-K9FAG3-F1
#
_entry.id   AF-K9FAG3-F1
#
_cell.length_a   1.000
_cell.length_b   1.000
_cell.length_c   1.000
_cell.angle_alpha   90.00
_cell.angle_beta   90.00
_cell.angle_gamma   90.00
#
_symmetry.space_group_name_H-M   'P 1'
#
loop_
_entity.id
_entity.type
_entity.pdbx_description
1 polymer ?
#
loop_
_entity_poly.entity_id
_entity_poly.type
_entity_poly.pdbx_seq_one_letter_code
_entity_poly.pdbx_strand_id
1 'polypeptide(L)'
;MQPCTEPYLRSLLACDIEVRRPRKGCFWNSSVRGDTQLLKGDLKSLKGPYWVANMVQTVMFSQAMESSIWHGGPWDVAIEVGPHPALKGPAEQTIKAVFGSAPAYTGVLRRSESDVEAISGALGFHWSHLGPSFVDFDGYLSTFYGPATRPPPRMLKDLPSYCWDHDKIYWRESRVSKQFRTGTDHYHELLGRRMLNDAEHELRWRNVLKCSELSWVRGHEVLGQILLPGAAYVSLALEAGKQLAAGRTIRLLEVQEVDIRRPVLIPDNKEGIETMFIARLMDSNNDTVLKAKFSFFSCSDSSTGSMVHTCNGRVLVHFGSSSVDGLPRREPVPPSLLNVDVDRVYSVFSGIGLNYQGIFRGLSNVQRSLDYATSIATWSQSDLDNDYVIHPALLDVVFQSLFVARSHPSTEQVTNTLLPVKIQRVLVNPKVSVVEAEGTVMVNLDSYVVDRTPTSLLGDMHVYNTLSGDAVVQIEGLLLKAIAEPTESQDRQIFSETVWQADASLNLIMPERDFTNDGVEMDLAAAIDRAALYYMQRLLEEFDPPERASLAWYHQRMCEAFENHLESVKKGAG
;
A
#
# COMPACT_ATOMS: atom_id res chain seq x y z
N MET A 1 63.06 74.56 -31.52
CA MET A 1 62.44 75.22 -32.70
C MET A 1 62.54 76.76 -32.68
N GLN A 2 63.41 77.35 -31.85
CA GLN A 2 63.51 78.82 -31.68
C GLN A 2 63.67 79.64 -32.98
N PRO A 3 64.53 79.24 -33.96
CA PRO A 3 64.75 80.04 -35.17
C PRO A 3 63.52 80.17 -36.08
N CYS A 4 62.55 79.25 -35.96
CA CYS A 4 61.38 79.20 -36.83
C CYS A 4 60.17 79.97 -36.27
N THR A 5 60.28 80.53 -35.06
CA THR A 5 59.16 81.11 -34.30
C THR A 5 58.56 82.34 -34.95
N GLU A 6 59.40 83.27 -35.41
CA GLU A 6 58.96 84.53 -36.01
C GLU A 6 58.25 84.33 -37.37
N PRO A 7 58.79 83.54 -38.33
CA PRO A 7 58.05 83.18 -39.55
C PRO A 7 56.74 82.42 -39.28
N TYR A 8 56.75 81.51 -38.29
CA TYR A 8 55.57 80.75 -37.89
C TYR A 8 54.47 81.65 -37.29
N LEU A 9 54.84 82.59 -36.41
CA LEU A 9 53.90 83.53 -35.80
C LEU A 9 53.26 84.45 -36.84
N ARG A 10 54.06 85.00 -37.78
CA ARG A 10 53.52 85.81 -38.87
C ARG A 10 52.51 85.04 -39.71
N SER A 11 52.82 83.78 -40.01
CA SER A 11 51.92 82.91 -40.78
C SER A 11 50.62 82.62 -40.02
N LEU A 12 50.68 82.35 -38.72
CA LEU A 12 49.49 82.15 -37.87
C LEU A 12 48.61 83.40 -37.81
N LEU A 13 49.21 84.58 -37.65
CA LEU A 13 48.46 85.84 -37.60
C LEU A 13 47.82 86.17 -38.95
N ALA A 14 48.45 85.79 -40.07
CA ALA A 14 47.88 85.92 -41.40
C ALA A 14 46.68 85.00 -41.65
N CYS A 15 46.50 83.94 -40.86
CA CYS A 15 45.33 83.04 -40.95
C CYS A 15 44.05 83.59 -40.29
N ASP A 16 44.11 84.78 -39.68
CA ASP A 16 42.98 85.45 -39.01
C ASP A 16 42.13 84.55 -38.08
N ILE A 17 42.81 83.90 -37.13
CA ILE A 17 42.20 82.90 -36.26
C ILE A 17 41.14 83.54 -35.34
N GLU A 18 39.90 83.06 -35.46
CA GLU A 18 38.79 83.41 -34.56
C GLU A 18 38.79 82.55 -33.29
N VAL A 19 39.09 83.17 -32.16
CA VAL A 19 39.12 82.47 -30.87
C VAL A 19 37.71 82.35 -30.30
N ARG A 20 37.23 81.12 -30.13
CA ARG A 20 35.93 80.81 -29.52
C ARG A 20 36.08 80.45 -28.05
N ARG A 21 35.07 80.79 -27.24
CA ARG A 21 34.99 80.37 -25.83
C ARG A 21 34.47 78.94 -25.73
N PRO A 22 34.95 78.13 -24.77
CA PRO A 22 34.46 76.77 -24.57
C PRO A 22 32.98 76.76 -24.15
N ARG A 23 32.30 75.65 -24.44
CA ARG A 23 30.92 75.42 -24.00
C ARG A 23 30.85 75.32 -22.47
N LYS A 24 29.71 75.67 -21.88
CA LYS A 24 29.47 75.54 -20.43
C LYS A 24 29.70 74.08 -20.00
N GLY A 25 30.54 73.87 -18.98
CA GLY A 25 30.90 72.53 -18.48
C GLY A 25 32.12 71.88 -19.15
N CYS A 26 32.70 72.50 -20.19
CA CYS A 26 33.97 72.05 -20.77
C CYS A 26 35.13 72.85 -20.15
N PHE A 27 36.06 72.14 -19.52
CA PHE A 27 37.27 72.70 -18.92
C PHE A 27 38.48 72.34 -19.76
N TRP A 28 39.35 73.30 -20.01
CA TRP A 28 40.62 73.07 -20.70
C TRP A 28 41.79 73.48 -19.81
N ASN A 29 42.72 72.55 -19.62
CA ASN A 29 43.94 72.70 -18.84
C ASN A 29 45.13 72.79 -19.79
N SER A 30 45.86 73.91 -19.75
CA SER A 30 47.02 74.10 -20.63
C SER A 30 48.22 73.33 -20.09
N SER A 31 48.77 72.39 -20.86
CA SER A 31 50.07 71.77 -20.54
C SER A 31 51.27 72.67 -20.86
N VAL A 32 51.09 73.76 -21.62
CA VAL A 32 52.15 74.74 -21.89
C VAL A 32 52.31 75.73 -20.73
N ARG A 33 51.22 76.04 -20.02
CA ARG A 33 51.21 76.99 -18.89
C ARG A 33 51.07 76.33 -17.52
N GLY A 34 50.51 75.13 -17.45
CA GLY A 34 50.31 74.36 -16.22
C GLY A 34 49.08 74.78 -15.39
N ASP A 35 48.17 75.62 -15.90
CA ASP A 35 47.01 76.14 -15.17
C ASP A 35 45.72 76.25 -16.00
N THR A 36 44.61 76.59 -15.32
CA THR A 36 43.30 76.92 -15.92
C THR A 36 43.09 78.41 -16.17
N GLN A 37 44.08 79.26 -15.87
CA GLN A 37 43.90 80.72 -15.82
C GLN A 37 43.69 81.31 -17.21
N LEU A 38 44.20 80.66 -18.26
CA LEU A 38 44.04 81.14 -19.64
C LEU A 38 42.56 81.33 -20.01
N LEU A 39 41.67 80.43 -19.59
CA LEU A 39 40.23 80.52 -19.88
C LEU A 39 39.51 81.63 -19.09
N LYS A 40 40.11 82.09 -17.99
CA LYS A 40 39.58 83.18 -17.15
C LYS A 40 40.08 84.56 -17.59
N GLY A 41 41.12 84.63 -18.42
CA GLY A 41 41.77 85.86 -18.89
C GLY A 41 41.48 86.24 -20.35
N ASP A 42 42.27 87.18 -20.90
CA ASP A 42 42.18 87.59 -22.30
C ASP A 42 42.72 86.48 -23.24
N LEU A 43 41.83 85.93 -24.06
CA LEU A 43 42.10 84.82 -24.98
C LEU A 43 42.86 85.25 -26.24
N LYS A 44 43.23 86.53 -26.40
CA LYS A 44 44.00 87.03 -27.56
C LYS A 44 45.31 86.27 -27.80
N SER A 45 45.94 85.72 -26.76
CA SER A 45 47.16 84.91 -26.91
C SER A 45 46.94 83.64 -27.76
N LEU A 46 45.72 83.11 -27.84
CA LEU A 46 45.37 81.97 -28.69
C LEU A 46 45.29 82.32 -30.19
N LYS A 47 45.39 83.61 -30.56
CA LYS A 47 45.49 84.03 -31.96
C LYS A 47 46.86 83.74 -32.59
N GLY A 48 47.88 83.44 -31.79
CA GLY A 48 49.23 83.18 -32.31
C GLY A 48 50.28 82.88 -31.24
N PRO A 49 50.53 83.80 -30.28
CA PRO A 49 51.63 83.67 -29.32
C PRO A 49 51.63 82.36 -28.50
N TYR A 50 50.46 81.84 -28.14
CA TYR A 50 50.34 80.57 -27.41
C TYR A 50 50.82 79.37 -28.24
N TRP A 51 50.54 79.34 -29.54
CA TRP A 51 50.95 78.23 -30.41
C TRP A 51 52.47 78.23 -30.64
N VAL A 52 53.10 79.41 -30.67
CA VAL A 52 54.57 79.53 -30.66
C VAL A 52 55.12 78.96 -29.36
N ALA A 53 54.53 79.33 -28.22
CA ALA A 53 54.92 78.82 -26.91
C ALA A 53 54.79 77.29 -26.84
N ASN A 54 53.73 76.71 -27.39
CA ASN A 54 53.53 75.26 -27.45
C ASN A 54 54.67 74.51 -28.16
N MET A 55 55.29 75.11 -29.19
CA MET A 55 56.37 74.46 -29.96
C MET A 55 57.76 74.65 -29.34
N VAL A 56 57.90 75.51 -28.33
CA VAL A 56 59.20 75.98 -27.85
C VAL A 56 59.37 75.80 -26.34
N GLN A 57 58.30 75.95 -25.57
CA GLN A 57 58.31 75.77 -24.12
C GLN A 57 58.14 74.29 -23.76
N THR A 58 58.63 73.92 -22.57
CA THR A 58 58.49 72.56 -22.03
C THR A 58 57.02 72.24 -21.75
N VAL A 59 56.56 71.09 -22.22
CA VAL A 59 55.19 70.60 -21.97
C VAL A 59 55.08 70.02 -20.55
N MET A 60 54.33 70.71 -19.69
CA MET A 60 54.01 70.33 -18.30
C MET A 60 52.76 69.44 -18.26
N PHE A 61 52.83 68.25 -18.88
CA PHE A 61 51.69 67.34 -19.00
C PHE A 61 51.18 66.82 -17.65
N SER A 62 52.08 66.41 -16.75
CA SER A 62 51.67 65.92 -15.43
C SER A 62 50.96 67.01 -14.65
N GLN A 63 51.52 68.21 -14.56
CA GLN A 63 50.92 69.34 -13.84
C GLN A 63 49.53 69.71 -14.40
N ALA A 64 49.35 69.66 -15.72
CA ALA A 64 48.03 69.89 -16.32
C ALA A 64 47.01 68.79 -15.95
N MET A 65 47.44 67.53 -15.88
CA MET A 65 46.60 66.42 -15.42
C MET A 65 46.23 66.56 -13.95
N GLU A 66 47.19 66.88 -13.07
CA GLU A 66 46.93 67.14 -11.65
C GLU A 66 45.95 68.31 -11.47
N SER A 67 46.18 69.41 -12.20
CA SER A 67 45.29 70.57 -12.19
C SER A 67 43.87 70.22 -12.67
N SER A 68 43.74 69.33 -13.65
CA SER A 68 42.43 68.88 -14.15
C SER A 68 41.62 68.14 -13.09
N ILE A 69 42.29 67.39 -12.21
CA ILE A 69 41.64 66.67 -11.11
C ILE A 69 41.18 67.66 -10.05
N TRP A 70 42.04 68.61 -9.64
CA TRP A 70 41.72 69.59 -8.61
C TRP A 70 40.63 70.59 -9.01
N HIS A 71 40.55 70.96 -10.29
CA HIS A 71 39.66 72.01 -10.77
C HIS A 71 38.43 71.52 -11.53
N GLY A 72 38.35 70.23 -11.85
CA GLY A 72 37.22 69.66 -12.59
C GLY A 72 36.87 68.21 -12.25
N GLY A 73 37.68 67.50 -11.48
CA GLY A 73 37.45 66.09 -11.13
C GLY A 73 36.54 65.88 -9.91
N PRO A 74 36.26 64.61 -9.55
CA PRO A 74 36.73 63.39 -10.22
C PRO A 74 36.04 63.12 -11.57
N TRP A 75 36.78 62.48 -12.49
CA TRP A 75 36.29 62.07 -13.81
C TRP A 75 35.97 60.57 -13.80
N ASP A 76 34.90 60.15 -14.47
CA ASP A 76 34.51 58.72 -14.51
C ASP A 76 35.35 57.90 -15.51
N VAL A 77 35.72 58.51 -16.65
CA VAL A 77 36.48 57.90 -17.75
C VAL A 77 37.48 58.90 -18.32
N ALA A 78 38.65 58.43 -18.74
CA ALA A 78 39.64 59.19 -19.48
C ALA A 78 39.78 58.64 -20.92
N ILE A 79 39.75 59.54 -21.90
CA ILE A 79 39.83 59.20 -23.33
C ILE A 79 41.09 59.82 -23.94
N GLU A 80 41.98 58.98 -24.47
CA GLU A 80 43.11 59.42 -25.29
C GLU A 80 42.65 59.69 -26.72
N VAL A 81 42.54 60.97 -27.08
CA VAL A 81 42.24 61.42 -28.45
C VAL A 81 43.55 61.50 -29.24
N GLY A 82 43.82 60.48 -30.04
CA GLY A 82 45.06 60.36 -30.81
C GLY A 82 45.54 58.90 -30.88
N PRO A 83 46.75 58.65 -31.40
CA PRO A 83 47.29 57.29 -31.53
C PRO A 83 47.61 56.68 -30.15
N HIS A 84 46.71 55.84 -29.64
CA HIS A 84 46.91 55.07 -28.41
C HIS A 84 47.86 53.89 -28.66
N PRO A 85 48.66 53.47 -27.65
CA PRO A 85 48.80 54.03 -26.30
C PRO A 85 50.05 54.92 -26.16
N ALA A 86 49.97 56.22 -26.46
CA ALA A 86 51.09 57.13 -26.26
C ALA A 86 51.11 57.71 -24.84
N LEU A 87 49.93 58.02 -24.28
CA LEU A 87 49.79 58.73 -23.01
C LEU A 87 49.19 57.90 -21.87
N LYS A 88 48.70 56.68 -22.14
CA LYS A 88 48.07 55.81 -21.14
C LYS A 88 48.89 55.64 -19.85
N GLY A 89 50.10 55.12 -19.96
CA GLY A 89 50.98 54.84 -18.82
C GLY A 89 51.26 56.07 -17.95
N PRO A 90 51.80 57.17 -18.50
CA PRO A 90 52.06 58.38 -17.71
C PRO A 90 50.77 59.02 -17.16
N ALA A 91 49.67 59.03 -17.92
CA ALA A 91 48.40 59.57 -17.43
C ALA A 91 47.86 58.78 -16.24
N GLU A 92 47.81 57.45 -16.31
CA GLU A 92 47.37 56.60 -15.20
C GLU A 92 48.24 56.78 -13.96
N GLN A 93 49.57 56.87 -14.13
CA GLN A 93 50.49 57.10 -13.01
C GLN A 93 50.28 58.47 -12.35
N THR A 94 50.17 59.55 -13.13
CA THR A 94 49.93 60.90 -12.59
C THR A 94 48.58 60.98 -11.88
N ILE A 95 47.51 60.46 -12.49
CA ILE A 95 46.18 60.49 -11.88
C ILE A 95 46.16 59.68 -10.59
N LYS A 96 46.74 58.47 -10.59
CA LYS A 96 46.83 57.62 -9.40
C LYS A 96 47.65 58.27 -8.28
N ALA A 97 48.71 58.99 -8.61
CA ALA A 97 49.54 59.68 -7.61
C ALA A 97 48.79 60.80 -6.89
N VAL A 98 47.89 61.52 -7.58
CA VAL A 98 47.13 62.64 -6.98
C VAL A 98 45.79 62.21 -6.38
N PHE A 99 45.09 61.28 -7.02
CA PHE A 99 43.71 60.93 -6.67
C PHE A 99 43.56 59.52 -6.04
N GLY A 100 44.65 58.75 -5.92
CA GLY A 100 44.66 57.41 -5.31
C GLY A 100 44.10 56.29 -6.19
N SER A 101 43.30 56.63 -7.20
CA SER A 101 42.81 55.70 -8.23
C SER A 101 42.79 56.39 -9.59
N ALA A 102 43.01 55.63 -10.67
CA ALA A 102 42.88 56.14 -12.03
C ALA A 102 41.48 55.80 -12.56
N PRO A 103 40.80 56.73 -13.27
CA PRO A 103 39.55 56.43 -13.96
C PRO A 103 39.77 55.40 -15.06
N ALA A 104 38.68 54.80 -15.53
CA ALA A 104 38.74 53.86 -16.64
C ALA A 104 39.36 54.57 -17.87
N TYR A 105 40.43 54.01 -18.46
CA TYR A 105 41.20 54.65 -19.54
C TYR A 105 41.00 53.94 -20.86
N THR A 106 40.60 54.68 -21.90
CA THR A 106 40.44 54.14 -23.25
C THR A 106 41.03 55.09 -24.30
N GLY A 107 41.28 54.58 -25.50
CA GLY A 107 41.79 55.36 -26.63
C GLY A 107 40.90 55.17 -27.85
N VAL A 108 40.82 56.19 -28.70
CA VAL A 108 39.95 56.17 -29.90
C VAL A 108 40.66 55.69 -31.17
N LEU A 109 41.98 55.61 -31.18
CA LEU A 109 42.79 55.04 -32.26
C LEU A 109 43.84 54.13 -31.67
N ARG A 110 44.15 53.01 -32.30
CA ARG A 110 45.17 52.07 -31.82
C ARG A 110 46.17 51.74 -32.91
N ARG A 111 47.44 51.61 -32.51
CA ARG A 111 48.52 51.27 -33.44
C ARG A 111 48.24 49.92 -34.09
N SER A 112 48.27 49.89 -35.43
CA SER A 112 48.11 48.67 -36.23
C SER A 112 46.74 47.98 -36.09
N GLU A 113 45.71 48.71 -35.67
CA GLU A 113 44.31 48.24 -35.65
C GLU A 113 43.45 49.09 -36.60
N SER A 114 42.25 48.60 -36.93
CA SER A 114 41.28 49.37 -37.72
C SER A 114 40.75 50.55 -36.90
N ASP A 115 40.77 51.76 -37.48
CA ASP A 115 40.25 52.96 -36.82
C ASP A 115 38.76 52.80 -36.42
N VAL A 116 37.98 52.09 -37.23
CA VAL A 116 36.56 51.82 -36.96
C VAL A 116 36.40 50.89 -35.76
N GLU A 117 37.23 49.87 -35.64
CA GLU A 117 37.22 48.94 -34.50
C GLU A 117 37.71 49.62 -33.22
N ALA A 118 38.73 50.48 -33.32
CA ALA A 118 39.24 51.24 -32.18
C ALA A 118 38.17 52.20 -31.61
N ILE A 119 37.46 52.94 -32.47
CA ILE A 119 36.35 53.80 -32.05
C ILE A 119 35.17 52.98 -31.52
N SER A 120 34.78 51.89 -32.21
CA SER A 120 33.69 51.01 -31.76
C SER A 120 33.99 50.36 -30.41
N GLY A 121 35.23 49.91 -30.19
CA GLY A 121 35.72 49.39 -28.92
C GLY A 121 35.73 50.46 -27.83
N ALA A 122 36.09 51.70 -28.16
CA ALA A 122 35.98 52.82 -27.22
C ALA A 122 34.51 53.06 -26.81
N LEU A 123 33.56 53.08 -27.75
CA LEU A 123 32.13 53.20 -27.43
C LEU A 123 31.62 52.03 -26.58
N GLY A 124 32.01 50.80 -26.92
CA GLY A 124 31.68 49.60 -26.13
C GLY A 124 32.24 49.66 -24.70
N PHE A 125 33.45 50.19 -24.54
CA PHE A 125 34.06 50.43 -23.23
C PHE A 125 33.28 51.45 -22.40
N HIS A 126 32.84 52.56 -23.00
CA HIS A 126 31.99 53.53 -22.30
C HIS A 126 30.65 52.91 -21.91
N TRP A 127 30.03 52.18 -22.83
CA TRP A 127 28.76 51.49 -22.58
C TRP A 127 28.86 50.49 -21.43
N SER A 128 29.96 49.72 -21.35
CA SER A 128 30.14 48.71 -20.30
C SER A 128 30.46 49.30 -18.92
N HIS A 129 31.10 50.49 -18.86
CA HIS A 129 31.52 51.11 -17.59
C HIS A 129 30.53 52.14 -17.06
N LEU A 130 29.89 52.92 -17.94
CA LEU A 130 28.97 54.00 -17.58
C LEU A 130 27.49 53.62 -17.82
N GLY A 131 27.24 52.59 -18.62
CA GLY A 131 25.90 52.16 -18.99
C GLY A 131 25.39 52.79 -20.29
N PRO A 132 24.18 52.39 -20.73
CA PRO A 132 23.64 52.73 -22.04
C PRO A 132 23.33 54.22 -22.25
N SER A 133 23.05 54.96 -21.18
CA SER A 133 22.68 56.39 -21.26
C SER A 133 23.83 57.32 -21.65
N PHE A 134 25.08 56.84 -21.55
CA PHE A 134 26.29 57.66 -21.80
C PHE A 134 26.82 57.51 -23.23
N VAL A 135 26.19 56.67 -24.05
CA VAL A 135 26.56 56.48 -25.46
C VAL A 135 25.36 56.80 -26.34
N ASP A 136 25.46 57.92 -27.07
CA ASP A 136 24.45 58.30 -28.05
C ASP A 136 24.73 57.63 -29.40
N PHE A 137 24.19 56.41 -29.57
CA PHE A 137 24.29 55.68 -30.83
C PHE A 137 23.53 56.36 -31.98
N ASP A 138 22.48 57.14 -31.68
CA ASP A 138 21.71 57.87 -32.70
C ASP A 138 22.53 59.06 -33.23
N GLY A 139 23.11 59.84 -32.31
CA GLY A 139 24.07 60.90 -32.61
C GLY A 139 25.29 60.41 -33.38
N TYR A 140 25.86 59.26 -32.97
CA TYR A 140 26.95 58.62 -33.70
C TYR A 140 26.56 58.32 -35.15
N LEU A 141 25.41 57.68 -35.38
CA LEU A 141 24.94 57.36 -36.73
C LEU A 141 24.65 58.62 -37.56
N SER A 142 24.03 59.65 -36.96
CA SER A 142 23.72 60.91 -37.65
C SER A 142 24.95 61.72 -38.07
N THR A 143 26.12 61.43 -37.48
CA THR A 143 27.39 62.05 -37.87
C THR A 143 27.86 61.55 -39.25
N PHE A 144 27.58 60.30 -39.60
CA PHE A 144 28.02 59.68 -40.87
C PHE A 144 26.94 59.66 -41.94
N TYR A 145 25.66 59.70 -41.55
CA TYR A 145 24.53 59.66 -42.47
C TYR A 145 23.68 60.92 -42.33
N GLY A 146 23.41 61.60 -43.45
CA GLY A 146 22.41 62.66 -43.49
C GLY A 146 20.98 62.12 -43.37
N PRO A 147 19.97 63.00 -43.19
CA PRO A 147 18.58 62.59 -42.98
C PRO A 147 18.02 61.66 -44.08
N ALA A 148 18.51 61.81 -45.31
CA ALA A 148 18.05 61.05 -46.47
C ALA A 148 18.87 59.78 -46.78
N THR A 149 20.05 59.61 -46.18
CA THR A 149 20.99 58.51 -46.49
C THR A 149 21.09 57.48 -45.37
N ARG A 150 20.30 57.64 -44.29
CA ARG A 150 20.33 56.75 -43.14
C ARG A 150 19.66 55.41 -43.49
N PRO A 151 20.34 54.26 -43.30
CA PRO A 151 19.71 52.96 -43.51
C PRO A 151 18.59 52.75 -42.48
N PRO A 152 17.47 52.09 -42.86
CA PRO A 152 16.40 51.81 -41.92
C PRO A 152 16.88 50.87 -40.81
N PRO A 153 16.40 51.03 -39.56
CA PRO A 153 16.77 50.14 -38.47
C PRO A 153 16.30 48.71 -38.79
N ARG A 154 17.20 47.75 -38.67
CA ARG A 154 16.89 46.32 -38.85
C ARG A 154 16.61 45.70 -37.49
N MET A 155 15.39 45.20 -37.30
CA MET A 155 15.04 44.43 -36.11
C MET A 155 15.79 43.10 -36.09
N LEU A 156 16.58 42.87 -35.05
CA LEU A 156 17.25 41.58 -34.80
C LEU A 156 16.24 40.63 -34.16
N LYS A 157 15.94 39.51 -34.82
CA LYS A 157 14.96 38.51 -34.36
C LYS A 157 15.60 37.32 -33.63
N ASP A 158 16.88 37.08 -33.86
CA ASP A 158 17.58 35.87 -33.43
C ASP A 158 18.54 36.13 -32.25
N LEU A 159 18.16 37.04 -31.34
CA LEU A 159 18.93 37.27 -30.11
C LEU A 159 18.66 36.14 -29.10
N PRO A 160 19.70 35.57 -28.47
CA PRO A 160 19.49 34.59 -27.42
C PRO A 160 18.70 35.21 -26.27
N SER A 161 17.79 34.43 -25.68
CA SER A 161 17.11 34.85 -24.45
C SER A 161 18.10 34.98 -23.30
N TYR A 162 17.74 35.76 -22.28
CA TYR A 162 18.53 35.82 -21.05
C TYR A 162 18.72 34.41 -20.46
N CYS A 163 19.97 34.02 -20.24
CA CYS A 163 20.31 32.73 -19.64
C CYS A 163 20.11 32.82 -18.12
N TRP A 164 18.98 32.31 -17.64
CA TRP A 164 18.74 32.17 -16.20
C TRP A 164 19.72 31.17 -15.59
N ASP A 165 20.18 31.47 -14.38
CA ASP A 165 20.96 30.53 -13.57
C ASP A 165 20.03 29.44 -13.01
N HIS A 166 20.26 28.20 -13.45
CA HIS A 166 19.51 27.01 -13.05
C HIS A 166 20.30 26.08 -12.12
N ASP A 167 21.45 26.52 -11.59
CA ASP A 167 22.32 25.71 -10.73
C ASP A 167 21.62 25.29 -9.42
N LYS A 168 20.64 26.09 -8.97
CA LYS A 168 19.88 25.82 -7.75
C LYS A 168 18.42 25.53 -8.06
N ILE A 169 17.97 24.34 -7.64
CA ILE A 169 16.57 23.93 -7.71
C ILE A 169 15.82 24.55 -6.52
N TYR A 170 14.97 25.54 -6.79
CA TYR A 170 14.09 26.17 -5.80
C TYR A 170 12.74 25.46 -5.67
N TRP A 171 12.76 24.12 -5.57
CA TRP A 171 11.56 23.29 -5.44
C TRP A 171 11.63 22.49 -4.13
N ARG A 172 10.60 22.60 -3.28
CA ARG A 172 10.49 21.83 -2.04
C ARG A 172 9.28 20.92 -2.11
N GLU A 173 9.51 19.62 -2.11
CA GLU A 173 8.48 18.59 -2.13
C GLU A 173 8.65 17.64 -0.95
N SER A 174 7.54 17.19 -0.36
CA SER A 174 7.56 16.18 0.70
C SER A 174 7.83 14.79 0.12
N ARG A 175 8.42 13.88 0.93
CA ARG A 175 8.61 12.48 0.53
C ARG A 175 7.31 11.81 0.06
N VAL A 176 6.20 12.08 0.77
CA VAL A 176 4.86 11.53 0.46
C VAL A 176 4.37 12.02 -0.90
N SER A 177 4.48 13.33 -1.18
CA SER A 177 4.09 13.88 -2.49
C SER A 177 4.95 13.30 -3.62
N LYS A 178 6.26 13.22 -3.40
CA LYS A 178 7.19 12.64 -4.38
C LYS A 178 6.83 11.17 -4.66
N GLN A 179 6.64 10.35 -3.62
CA GLN A 179 6.25 8.95 -3.75
C GLN A 179 4.88 8.80 -4.45
N PHE A 180 3.93 9.69 -4.20
CA PHE A 180 2.64 9.67 -4.91
C PHE A 180 2.80 9.92 -6.41
N ARG A 181 3.65 10.87 -6.81
CA ARG A 181 3.86 11.25 -8.22
C ARG A 181 4.80 10.31 -8.98
N THR A 182 5.84 9.80 -8.33
CA THR A 182 6.92 9.04 -8.99
C THR A 182 7.05 7.60 -8.49
N GLY A 183 6.20 7.17 -7.55
CA GLY A 183 6.23 5.82 -7.01
C GLY A 183 5.83 4.78 -8.05
N THR A 184 6.37 3.58 -7.91
CA THR A 184 6.12 2.43 -8.78
C THR A 184 5.17 1.42 -8.13
N ASP A 185 4.50 1.80 -7.04
CA ASP A 185 3.55 0.93 -6.34
C ASP A 185 2.28 0.78 -7.21
N HIS A 186 2.06 -0.44 -7.70
CA HIS A 186 0.90 -0.76 -8.53
C HIS A 186 -0.32 -1.07 -7.64
N TYR A 187 -1.50 -0.68 -8.12
CA TYR A 187 -2.74 -1.08 -7.49
C TYR A 187 -2.97 -2.58 -7.76
N HIS A 188 -3.21 -3.34 -6.70
CA HIS A 188 -3.62 -4.74 -6.80
C HIS A 188 -5.09 -4.84 -6.40
N GLU A 189 -5.94 -5.53 -7.17
CA GLU A 189 -7.40 -5.51 -6.96
C GLU A 189 -7.84 -5.98 -5.56
N LEU A 190 -7.19 -7.00 -4.99
CA LEU A 190 -7.46 -7.49 -3.63
C LEU A 190 -6.66 -6.75 -2.54
N LEU A 191 -5.33 -6.66 -2.66
CA LEU A 191 -4.44 -6.04 -1.66
C LEU A 191 -4.59 -4.51 -1.58
N GLY A 192 -4.94 -3.86 -2.68
CA GLY A 192 -5.08 -2.42 -2.81
C GLY A 192 -3.78 -1.71 -3.12
N ARG A 193 -3.65 -0.47 -2.62
CA ARG A 193 -2.46 0.37 -2.81
C ARG A 193 -1.69 0.50 -1.50
N ARG A 194 -0.36 0.45 -1.62
CA ARG A 194 0.55 0.69 -0.50
C ARG A 194 0.43 2.13 0.01
N MET A 195 0.36 2.29 1.32
CA MET A 195 0.25 3.60 1.98
C MET A 195 1.60 4.31 1.95
N LEU A 196 1.59 5.60 1.60
CA LEU A 196 2.81 6.41 1.39
C LEU A 196 3.56 6.75 2.70
N ASN A 197 2.89 6.60 3.83
CA ASN A 197 3.37 6.90 5.17
C ASN A 197 3.76 5.62 5.96
N ASP A 198 4.06 4.54 5.25
CA ASP A 198 4.58 3.32 5.83
C ASP A 198 5.98 3.50 6.43
N ALA A 199 6.38 2.53 7.23
CA ALA A 199 7.70 2.46 7.86
C ALA A 199 8.44 1.24 7.31
N GLU A 200 9.78 1.26 7.35
CA GLU A 200 10.61 0.18 6.81
C GLU A 200 10.25 -1.21 7.36
N HIS A 201 9.91 -1.29 8.64
CA HIS A 201 9.52 -2.54 9.32
C HIS A 201 8.00 -2.80 9.36
N GLU A 202 7.18 -1.90 8.84
CA GLU A 202 5.73 -2.08 8.84
C GLU A 202 5.11 -1.48 7.58
N LEU A 203 4.75 -2.38 6.66
CA LEU A 203 4.09 -2.04 5.41
C LEU A 203 2.58 -2.12 5.58
N ARG A 204 1.88 -1.16 4.97
CA ARG A 204 0.43 -1.06 5.05
C ARG A 204 -0.16 -0.89 3.66
N TRP A 205 -1.18 -1.65 3.35
CA TRP A 205 -1.98 -1.52 2.15
C TRP A 205 -3.40 -1.19 2.52
N ARG A 206 -4.00 -0.27 1.78
CA ARG A 206 -5.39 0.14 1.94
C ARG A 206 -6.14 -0.16 0.65
N ASN A 207 -7.34 -0.70 0.79
CA ASN A 207 -8.24 -0.94 -0.32
C ASN A 207 -9.70 -0.68 0.07
N VAL A 208 -10.56 -0.46 -0.92
CA VAL A 208 -12.01 -0.44 -0.75
C VAL A 208 -12.58 -1.50 -1.68
N LEU A 209 -12.95 -2.65 -1.13
CA LEU A 209 -13.42 -3.78 -1.92
C LEU A 209 -14.87 -3.54 -2.34
N LYS A 210 -15.13 -3.62 -3.65
CA LYS A 210 -16.46 -3.44 -4.24
C LYS A 210 -16.77 -4.60 -5.17
N CYS A 211 -18.00 -5.07 -5.15
CA CYS A 211 -18.45 -6.12 -6.07
C CYS A 211 -18.38 -5.66 -7.54
N SER A 212 -18.47 -4.36 -7.83
CA SER A 212 -18.30 -3.84 -9.20
C SER A 212 -16.87 -3.92 -9.75
N GLU A 213 -15.88 -3.99 -8.86
CA GLU A 213 -14.45 -4.03 -9.22
C GLU A 213 -13.91 -5.47 -9.09
N LEU A 214 -14.34 -6.20 -8.07
CA LEU A 214 -14.06 -7.63 -7.88
C LEU A 214 -15.22 -8.45 -8.44
N SER A 215 -15.28 -8.58 -9.77
CA SER A 215 -16.40 -9.24 -10.46
C SER A 215 -16.66 -10.67 -9.97
N TRP A 216 -15.59 -11.40 -9.62
CA TRP A 216 -15.65 -12.78 -9.17
C TRP A 216 -16.29 -12.96 -7.78
N VAL A 217 -16.26 -11.95 -6.91
CA VAL A 217 -16.62 -12.15 -5.49
C VAL A 217 -18.10 -12.49 -5.28
N ARG A 218 -18.97 -12.09 -6.21
CA ARG A 218 -20.39 -12.48 -6.21
C ARG A 218 -20.59 -14.00 -6.29
N GLY A 219 -19.59 -14.73 -6.80
CA GLY A 219 -19.63 -16.19 -6.85
C GLY A 219 -19.41 -16.88 -5.51
N HIS A 220 -19.04 -16.15 -4.46
CA HIS A 220 -18.85 -16.68 -3.11
C HIS A 220 -19.93 -16.15 -2.15
N GLU A 221 -21.12 -16.74 -2.28
CA GLU A 221 -22.27 -16.43 -1.43
C GLU A 221 -22.42 -17.49 -0.33
N VAL A 222 -22.56 -17.02 0.91
CA VAL A 222 -22.76 -17.86 2.10
C VAL A 222 -23.99 -17.34 2.84
N LEU A 223 -24.98 -18.19 3.05
CA LEU A 223 -26.25 -17.87 3.72
C LEU A 223 -26.92 -16.60 3.16
N GLY A 224 -26.89 -16.43 1.83
CA GLY A 224 -27.48 -15.28 1.13
C GLY A 224 -26.67 -13.98 1.25
N GLN A 225 -25.43 -14.03 1.73
CA GLN A 225 -24.53 -12.88 1.85
C GLN A 225 -23.25 -13.10 1.04
N ILE A 226 -22.78 -12.06 0.35
CA ILE A 226 -21.50 -12.08 -0.37
C ILE A 226 -20.39 -11.91 0.66
N LEU A 227 -19.60 -12.98 0.86
CA LEU A 227 -18.48 -12.98 1.80
C LEU A 227 -17.15 -12.97 1.04
N LEU A 228 -16.17 -12.27 1.57
CA LEU A 228 -14.78 -12.46 1.17
C LEU A 228 -14.37 -13.91 1.52
N PRO A 229 -13.90 -14.72 0.56
CA PRO A 229 -13.51 -16.10 0.83
C PRO A 229 -12.40 -16.19 1.87
N GLY A 230 -12.41 -17.23 2.71
CA GLY A 230 -11.31 -17.47 3.66
C GLY A 230 -9.95 -17.63 2.96
N ALA A 231 -9.97 -18.17 1.73
CA ALA A 231 -8.81 -18.27 0.84
C ALA A 231 -8.20 -16.92 0.41
N ALA A 232 -8.98 -15.84 0.46
CA ALA A 232 -8.51 -14.50 0.08
C ALA A 232 -7.45 -13.98 1.06
N TYR A 233 -7.51 -14.35 2.34
CA TYR A 233 -6.48 -13.95 3.32
C TYR A 233 -5.11 -14.57 3.02
N VAL A 234 -5.10 -15.81 2.51
CA VAL A 234 -3.88 -16.46 2.04
C VAL A 234 -3.35 -15.72 0.81
N SER A 235 -4.21 -15.44 -0.16
CA SER A 235 -3.83 -14.72 -1.39
C SER A 235 -3.28 -13.32 -1.08
N LEU A 236 -3.92 -12.57 -0.18
CA LEU A 236 -3.43 -11.29 0.34
C LEU A 236 -2.03 -11.40 0.94
N ALA A 237 -1.78 -12.42 1.76
CA ALA A 237 -0.48 -12.65 2.38
C ALA A 237 0.59 -13.01 1.34
N LEU A 238 0.25 -13.82 0.33
CA LEU A 238 1.15 -14.17 -0.77
C LEU A 238 1.53 -12.93 -1.61
N GLU A 239 0.57 -12.08 -1.95
CA GLU A 239 0.82 -10.82 -2.67
C GLU A 239 1.68 -9.85 -1.88
N ALA A 240 1.38 -9.70 -0.59
CA ALA A 240 2.22 -8.90 0.30
C ALA A 240 3.64 -9.47 0.38
N GLY A 241 3.78 -10.81 0.42
CA GLY A 241 5.07 -11.51 0.35
C GLY A 241 5.84 -11.23 -0.94
N LYS A 242 5.17 -11.25 -2.09
CA LYS A 242 5.74 -10.90 -3.42
C LYS A 242 6.25 -9.45 -3.43
N GLN A 243 5.50 -8.51 -2.85
CA GLN A 243 5.93 -7.12 -2.74
C GLN A 243 7.09 -6.92 -1.73
N LEU A 244 7.07 -7.65 -0.61
CA LEU A 244 8.15 -7.66 0.40
C LEU A 244 9.47 -8.22 -0.15
N ALA A 245 9.41 -9.11 -1.15
CA ALA A 245 10.60 -9.63 -1.81
C ALA A 245 11.39 -8.54 -2.57
N ALA A 246 10.76 -7.40 -2.90
CA ALA A 246 11.39 -6.26 -3.58
C ALA A 246 12.23 -6.64 -4.82
N GLY A 247 11.74 -7.62 -5.61
CA GLY A 247 12.40 -8.11 -6.82
C GLY A 247 13.45 -9.20 -6.60
N ARG A 248 13.73 -9.60 -5.36
CA ARG A 248 14.56 -10.79 -5.06
C ARG A 248 13.88 -12.06 -5.60
N THR A 249 14.68 -13.01 -6.08
CA THR A 249 14.16 -14.30 -6.58
C THR A 249 13.56 -15.11 -5.44
N ILE A 250 12.27 -15.43 -5.59
CA ILE A 250 11.51 -16.21 -4.62
C ILE A 250 11.60 -17.69 -5.00
N ARG A 251 12.04 -18.51 -4.05
CA ARG A 251 12.06 -19.97 -4.17
C ARG A 251 10.73 -20.58 -3.73
N LEU A 252 10.19 -20.11 -2.61
CA LEU A 252 8.96 -20.63 -2.01
C LEU A 252 8.26 -19.53 -1.20
N LEU A 253 6.94 -19.47 -1.29
CA LEU A 253 6.11 -18.63 -0.44
C LEU A 253 5.38 -19.49 0.58
N GLU A 254 5.35 -19.03 1.81
CA GLU A 254 4.73 -19.78 2.90
C GLU A 254 3.86 -18.84 3.74
N VAL A 255 2.65 -19.27 4.04
CA VAL A 255 1.70 -18.57 4.92
C VAL A 255 1.40 -19.50 6.09
N GLN A 256 1.59 -19.04 7.32
CA GLN A 256 1.42 -19.85 8.53
C GLN A 256 0.43 -19.21 9.50
N GLU A 257 -0.20 -20.05 10.33
CA GLU A 257 -1.01 -19.66 11.47
C GLU A 257 -2.09 -18.62 11.10
N VAL A 258 -2.76 -18.80 9.96
CA VAL A 258 -3.86 -17.93 9.55
C VAL A 258 -5.02 -18.18 10.51
N ASP A 259 -5.42 -17.15 11.24
CA ASP A 259 -6.52 -17.17 12.19
C ASP A 259 -7.58 -16.18 11.68
N ILE A 260 -8.73 -16.70 11.28
CA ILE A 260 -9.85 -15.94 10.74
C ILE A 260 -10.89 -15.80 11.85
N ARG A 261 -10.99 -14.59 12.40
CA ARG A 261 -11.83 -14.31 13.57
C ARG A 261 -13.25 -13.98 13.19
N ARG A 262 -13.43 -13.33 12.05
CA ARG A 262 -14.72 -12.80 11.60
C ARG A 262 -14.80 -12.89 10.07
N PRO A 263 -15.96 -13.27 9.51
CA PRO A 263 -16.19 -13.14 8.07
C PRO A 263 -16.31 -11.65 7.69
N VAL A 264 -15.91 -11.33 6.46
CA VAL A 264 -16.04 -9.97 5.90
C VAL A 264 -17.12 -9.99 4.84
N LEU A 265 -18.19 -9.23 5.09
CA LEU A 265 -19.25 -9.03 4.10
C LEU A 265 -18.81 -7.96 3.11
N ILE A 266 -18.96 -8.24 1.82
CA ILE A 266 -18.75 -7.23 0.79
C ILE A 266 -20.13 -6.74 0.35
N PRO A 267 -20.51 -5.51 0.70
CA PRO A 267 -21.83 -5.01 0.34
C PRO A 267 -21.91 -4.81 -1.17
N ASP A 268 -23.02 -5.24 -1.78
CA ASP A 268 -23.29 -4.96 -3.20
C ASP A 268 -23.86 -3.54 -3.36
N ASN A 269 -23.07 -2.56 -2.96
CA ASN A 269 -23.38 -1.13 -3.06
C ASN A 269 -22.18 -0.36 -3.63
N LYS A 270 -22.35 0.96 -3.83
CA LYS A 270 -21.30 1.82 -4.40
C LYS A 270 -20.15 2.14 -3.42
N GLU A 271 -20.41 2.00 -2.12
CA GLU A 271 -19.47 2.37 -1.06
C GLU A 271 -18.40 1.29 -0.88
N GLY A 272 -18.80 0.01 -0.96
CA GLY A 272 -17.90 -1.12 -0.72
C GLY A 272 -17.52 -1.26 0.76
N ILE A 273 -16.47 -2.01 1.01
CA ILE A 273 -15.91 -2.18 2.36
C ILE A 273 -14.44 -1.78 2.39
N GLU A 274 -14.08 -0.89 3.33
CA GLU A 274 -12.70 -0.50 3.52
C GLU A 274 -11.92 -1.63 4.19
N THR A 275 -10.71 -1.88 3.68
CA THR A 275 -9.81 -2.91 4.20
C THR A 275 -8.39 -2.38 4.34
N MET A 276 -7.68 -2.89 5.33
CA MET A 276 -6.29 -2.58 5.55
C MET A 276 -5.53 -3.86 5.88
N PHE A 277 -4.51 -4.14 5.08
CA PHE A 277 -3.57 -5.22 5.33
C PHE A 277 -2.28 -4.61 5.88
N ILE A 278 -1.78 -5.11 7.01
CA ILE A 278 -0.54 -4.65 7.64
C ILE A 278 0.41 -5.84 7.69
N ALA A 279 1.62 -5.69 7.14
CA ALA A 279 2.71 -6.65 7.30
C ALA A 279 3.84 -6.03 8.10
N ARG A 280 4.10 -6.59 9.28
CA ARG A 280 5.22 -6.19 10.14
C ARG A 280 6.37 -7.17 9.96
N LEU A 281 7.50 -6.67 9.48
CA LEU A 281 8.73 -7.45 9.38
C LEU A 281 9.16 -7.92 10.77
N MET A 282 9.58 -9.17 10.85
CA MET A 282 10.16 -9.75 12.05
C MET A 282 11.68 -9.82 11.90
N ASP A 283 12.41 -9.50 12.96
CA ASP A 283 13.86 -9.64 12.96
C ASP A 283 14.23 -11.10 12.68
N SER A 284 15.00 -11.29 11.61
CA SER A 284 15.51 -12.59 11.20
C SER A 284 17.02 -12.48 11.07
N ASN A 285 17.75 -13.33 11.78
CA ASN A 285 19.20 -13.48 11.62
C ASN A 285 19.59 -14.19 10.33
N ASN A 286 18.60 -14.59 9.51
CA ASN A 286 18.82 -15.35 8.28
C ASN A 286 18.34 -14.55 7.06
N ASP A 287 19.27 -14.16 6.19
CA ASP A 287 18.98 -13.43 4.97
C ASP A 287 18.35 -14.30 3.87
N THR A 288 18.30 -15.63 4.05
CA THR A 288 17.62 -16.53 3.10
C THR A 288 16.11 -16.61 3.30
N VAL A 289 15.59 -16.17 4.44
CA VAL A 289 14.14 -16.22 4.73
C VAL A 289 13.69 -14.91 5.39
N LEU A 290 12.83 -14.18 4.68
CA LEU A 290 12.12 -13.04 5.24
C LEU A 290 10.87 -13.53 5.96
N LYS A 291 10.62 -13.00 7.17
CA LYS A 291 9.45 -13.33 7.97
C LYS A 291 8.69 -12.06 8.30
N ALA A 292 7.37 -12.08 8.12
CA ALA A 292 6.51 -10.99 8.53
C ALA A 292 5.25 -11.52 9.20
N LYS A 293 4.80 -10.83 10.25
CA LYS A 293 3.46 -11.06 10.83
C LYS A 293 2.49 -10.14 10.12
N PHE A 294 1.35 -10.68 9.68
CA PHE A 294 0.31 -9.88 9.07
C PHE A 294 -0.96 -9.79 9.93
N SER A 295 -1.64 -8.67 9.79
CA SER A 295 -2.97 -8.42 10.34
C SER A 295 -3.83 -7.77 9.27
N PHE A 296 -5.06 -8.24 9.15
CA PHE A 296 -6.07 -7.75 8.24
C PHE A 296 -7.23 -7.15 9.03
N PHE A 297 -7.61 -5.95 8.61
CA PHE A 297 -8.67 -5.18 9.21
C PHE A 297 -9.70 -4.79 8.16
N SER A 298 -10.95 -4.71 8.58
CA SER A 298 -12.04 -4.22 7.73
C SER A 298 -12.88 -3.18 8.48
N CYS A 299 -13.41 -2.19 7.77
CA CYS A 299 -14.37 -1.23 8.28
C CYS A 299 -15.59 -1.15 7.35
N SER A 300 -16.75 -1.51 7.90
CA SER A 300 -18.02 -1.53 7.18
C SER A 300 -18.61 -0.14 6.95
N ASP A 301 -18.30 0.83 7.81
CA ASP A 301 -18.72 2.23 7.66
C ASP A 301 -17.48 3.13 7.61
N SER A 302 -17.11 3.54 6.40
CA SER A 302 -15.95 4.40 6.17
C SER A 302 -16.04 5.79 6.81
N SER A 303 -17.24 6.24 7.22
CA SER A 303 -17.48 7.58 7.74
C SER A 303 -17.45 7.67 9.26
N THR A 304 -17.91 6.63 9.97
CA THR A 304 -17.97 6.62 11.44
C THR A 304 -17.40 5.37 12.11
N GLY A 305 -17.08 4.34 11.31
CA GLY A 305 -16.64 3.05 11.80
C GLY A 305 -15.16 3.00 12.19
N SER A 306 -14.85 2.11 13.13
CA SER A 306 -13.47 1.77 13.47
C SER A 306 -13.03 0.51 12.71
N MET A 307 -11.73 0.43 12.39
CA MET A 307 -11.15 -0.75 11.76
C MET A 307 -11.22 -1.95 12.72
N VAL A 308 -11.96 -2.97 12.31
CA VAL A 308 -12.14 -4.21 13.08
C VAL A 308 -11.09 -5.22 12.65
N HIS A 309 -10.42 -5.86 13.62
CA HIS A 309 -9.46 -6.92 13.36
C HIS A 309 -10.17 -8.22 12.95
N THR A 310 -9.85 -8.71 11.76
CA THR A 310 -10.60 -9.78 11.10
C THR A 310 -9.76 -11.04 10.94
N CYS A 311 -8.49 -10.89 10.53
CA CYS A 311 -7.60 -12.03 10.34
C CYS A 311 -6.17 -11.67 10.71
N ASN A 312 -5.40 -12.65 11.21
CA ASN A 312 -3.96 -12.52 11.38
C ASN A 312 -3.24 -13.78 10.94
N GLY A 313 -1.95 -13.67 10.67
CA GLY A 313 -1.09 -14.82 10.41
C GLY A 313 0.35 -14.40 10.21
N ARG A 314 1.14 -15.28 9.60
CA ARG A 314 2.53 -15.00 9.22
C ARG A 314 2.74 -15.32 7.76
N VAL A 315 3.58 -14.54 7.11
CA VAL A 315 4.10 -14.82 5.77
C VAL A 315 5.62 -14.98 5.86
N LEU A 316 6.12 -16.01 5.22
CA LEU A 316 7.53 -16.32 5.09
C LEU A 316 7.87 -16.38 3.60
N VAL A 317 8.92 -15.67 3.22
CA VAL A 317 9.42 -15.64 1.84
C VAL A 317 10.79 -16.28 1.84
N HIS A 318 10.90 -17.45 1.21
CA HIS A 318 12.15 -18.18 1.08
C HIS A 318 12.85 -17.74 -0.21
N PHE A 319 14.03 -17.14 -0.08
CA PHE A 319 14.84 -16.69 -1.21
C PHE A 319 15.79 -17.78 -1.70
N GLY A 320 16.10 -17.76 -2.99
CA GLY A 320 17.06 -18.68 -3.60
C GLY A 320 16.74 -18.96 -5.06
N SER A 321 17.46 -19.92 -5.66
CA SER A 321 17.12 -20.41 -6.98
C SER A 321 15.76 -21.10 -6.97
N SER A 322 14.86 -20.65 -7.83
CA SER A 322 13.56 -21.29 -8.02
C SER A 322 13.75 -22.70 -8.61
N SER A 323 13.06 -23.69 -8.06
CA SER A 323 13.08 -25.08 -8.52
C SER A 323 11.66 -25.63 -8.55
N VAL A 324 11.36 -26.51 -9.52
CA VAL A 324 10.06 -27.20 -9.61
C VAL A 324 9.90 -28.22 -8.47
N ASP A 325 10.99 -28.85 -8.02
CA ASP A 325 11.01 -29.82 -6.92
C ASP A 325 11.03 -29.15 -5.52
N GLY A 326 10.46 -27.94 -5.41
CA GLY A 326 10.37 -27.20 -4.15
C GLY A 326 9.39 -27.80 -3.14
N LEU A 327 8.45 -28.61 -3.62
CA LEU A 327 7.41 -29.29 -2.85
C LEU A 327 7.36 -30.79 -3.23
N PRO A 328 6.85 -31.67 -2.35
CA PRO A 328 6.69 -33.09 -2.63
C PRO A 328 5.84 -33.34 -3.89
N ARG A 329 6.29 -34.26 -4.75
CA ARG A 329 5.55 -34.65 -5.96
C ARG A 329 4.27 -35.41 -5.61
N ARG A 330 3.32 -35.43 -6.55
CA ARG A 330 2.07 -36.17 -6.40
C ARG A 330 2.32 -37.66 -6.26
N GLU A 331 1.74 -38.28 -5.23
CA GLU A 331 1.75 -39.73 -5.07
C GLU A 331 0.73 -40.40 -6.00
N PRO A 332 0.92 -41.69 -6.34
CA PRO A 332 -0.08 -42.43 -7.10
C PRO A 332 -1.43 -42.45 -6.40
N VAL A 333 -2.48 -42.15 -7.15
CA VAL A 333 -3.86 -42.16 -6.64
C VAL A 333 -4.22 -43.56 -6.15
N PRO A 334 -4.78 -43.71 -4.94
CA PRO A 334 -5.21 -45.00 -4.40
C PRO A 334 -6.19 -45.73 -5.33
N PRO A 335 -6.10 -47.07 -5.43
CA PRO A 335 -7.08 -47.84 -6.19
C PRO A 335 -8.45 -47.85 -5.48
N SER A 336 -9.54 -48.01 -6.24
CA SER A 336 -10.93 -48.17 -5.73
C SER A 336 -11.60 -46.88 -5.21
N LEU A 337 -11.50 -45.79 -5.96
CA LEU A 337 -12.27 -44.58 -5.69
C LEU A 337 -13.65 -44.63 -6.36
N LEU A 338 -14.65 -44.06 -5.69
CA LEU A 338 -16.00 -43.91 -6.21
C LEU A 338 -16.12 -42.57 -6.94
N ASN A 339 -16.66 -42.61 -8.16
CA ASN A 339 -17.00 -41.39 -8.89
C ASN A 339 -18.13 -40.64 -8.17
N VAL A 340 -17.99 -39.32 -8.10
CA VAL A 340 -18.97 -38.43 -7.50
C VAL A 340 -19.50 -37.48 -8.56
N ASP A 341 -20.83 -37.37 -8.60
CA ASP A 341 -21.50 -36.38 -9.43
C ASP A 341 -21.28 -34.97 -8.86
N VAL A 342 -20.59 -34.14 -9.64
CA VAL A 342 -20.21 -32.76 -9.29
C VAL A 342 -21.43 -31.87 -9.11
N ASP A 343 -22.47 -32.03 -9.94
CA ASP A 343 -23.67 -31.21 -9.81
C ASP A 343 -24.37 -31.48 -8.48
N ARG A 344 -24.39 -32.75 -8.06
CA ARG A 344 -24.91 -33.14 -6.75
C ARG A 344 -24.06 -32.58 -5.60
N VAL A 345 -22.74 -32.49 -5.75
CA VAL A 345 -21.87 -31.82 -4.75
C VAL A 345 -22.30 -30.37 -4.55
N TYR A 346 -22.43 -29.62 -5.63
CA TYR A 346 -22.86 -28.22 -5.54
C TYR A 346 -24.32 -28.06 -5.10
N SER A 347 -25.20 -29.02 -5.37
CA SER A 347 -26.56 -29.06 -4.79
C SER A 347 -26.52 -29.21 -3.27
N VAL A 348 -25.66 -30.09 -2.73
CA VAL A 348 -25.46 -30.24 -1.28
C VAL A 348 -24.92 -28.95 -0.68
N PHE A 349 -23.92 -28.31 -1.31
CA PHE A 349 -23.40 -27.01 -0.87
C PHE A 349 -24.50 -25.95 -0.80
N SER A 350 -25.32 -25.82 -1.84
CA SER A 350 -26.44 -24.87 -1.83
C SER A 350 -27.46 -25.21 -0.73
N GLY A 351 -27.74 -26.49 -0.49
CA GLY A 351 -28.64 -26.96 0.57
C GLY A 351 -28.19 -26.58 1.99
N ILE A 352 -26.87 -26.48 2.22
CA ILE A 352 -26.29 -25.98 3.48
C ILE A 352 -25.95 -24.48 3.43
N GLY A 353 -26.45 -23.74 2.43
CA GLY A 353 -26.26 -22.29 2.31
C GLY A 353 -24.91 -21.85 1.77
N LEU A 354 -24.10 -22.74 1.19
CA LEU A 354 -22.90 -22.40 0.43
C LEU A 354 -23.26 -22.30 -1.07
N ASN A 355 -23.64 -21.09 -1.51
CA ASN A 355 -24.14 -20.83 -2.84
C ASN A 355 -23.01 -20.38 -3.78
N TYR A 356 -22.16 -21.34 -4.18
CA TYR A 356 -21.06 -21.08 -5.11
C TYR A 356 -21.54 -20.85 -6.56
N GLN A 357 -20.99 -19.83 -7.22
CA GLN A 357 -21.29 -19.48 -8.61
C GLN A 357 -20.04 -19.11 -9.40
N GLY A 358 -20.15 -19.13 -10.73
CA GLY A 358 -19.07 -18.75 -11.65
C GLY A 358 -17.77 -19.53 -11.37
N ILE A 359 -16.67 -18.81 -11.19
CA ILE A 359 -15.34 -19.38 -11.00
C ILE A 359 -15.17 -20.19 -9.69
N PHE A 360 -16.12 -20.10 -8.74
CA PHE A 360 -16.13 -20.94 -7.56
C PHE A 360 -16.72 -22.34 -7.82
N ARG A 361 -17.29 -22.58 -9.00
CA ARG A 361 -17.76 -23.90 -9.44
C ARG A 361 -16.72 -24.62 -10.32
N GLY A 362 -15.48 -24.64 -9.86
CA GLY A 362 -14.33 -25.14 -10.64
C GLY A 362 -14.13 -26.65 -10.61
N LEU A 363 -14.78 -27.39 -9.70
CA LEU A 363 -14.58 -28.85 -9.58
C LEU A 363 -15.07 -29.61 -10.81
N SER A 364 -14.31 -30.62 -11.21
CA SER A 364 -14.60 -31.55 -12.30
C SER A 364 -14.00 -32.91 -11.97
N ASN A 365 -14.54 -33.99 -12.55
CA ASN A 365 -14.04 -35.36 -12.39
C ASN A 365 -13.62 -35.71 -10.94
N VAL A 366 -14.61 -35.81 -10.06
CA VAL A 366 -14.39 -36.00 -8.63
C VAL A 366 -14.48 -37.48 -8.29
N GLN A 367 -13.49 -37.99 -7.56
CA GLN A 367 -13.47 -39.36 -7.06
C GLN A 367 -13.12 -39.37 -5.56
N ARG A 368 -13.71 -40.29 -4.79
CA ARG A 368 -13.47 -40.35 -3.34
C ARG A 368 -13.44 -41.75 -2.77
N SER A 369 -12.83 -41.86 -1.59
CA SER A 369 -12.96 -42.97 -0.65
C SER A 369 -13.26 -42.43 0.75
N LEU A 370 -13.12 -43.27 1.79
CA LEU A 370 -13.20 -42.80 3.17
C LEU A 370 -12.07 -41.78 3.41
N ASP A 371 -12.44 -40.57 3.82
CA ASP A 371 -11.53 -39.51 4.29
C ASP A 371 -10.47 -39.04 3.27
N TYR A 372 -10.67 -39.38 2.00
CA TYR A 372 -9.82 -38.99 0.88
C TYR A 372 -10.66 -38.68 -0.36
N ALA A 373 -10.30 -37.63 -1.08
CA ALA A 373 -10.82 -37.33 -2.40
C ALA A 373 -9.71 -36.86 -3.34
N THR A 374 -9.87 -37.20 -4.61
CA THR A 374 -9.10 -36.63 -5.71
C THR A 374 -10.05 -36.00 -6.71
N SER A 375 -9.67 -34.85 -7.27
CA SER A 375 -10.50 -34.15 -8.25
C SER A 375 -9.64 -33.35 -9.23
N ILE A 376 -10.24 -32.99 -10.36
CA ILE A 376 -9.66 -32.04 -11.30
C ILE A 376 -10.41 -30.73 -11.12
N ALA A 377 -9.74 -29.59 -11.17
CA ALA A 377 -10.42 -28.31 -11.26
C ALA A 377 -9.99 -27.55 -12.52
N THR A 378 -10.94 -26.87 -13.15
CA THR A 378 -10.75 -26.25 -14.48
C THR A 378 -11.36 -24.87 -14.55
N TRP A 379 -10.60 -23.93 -15.15
CA TRP A 379 -11.04 -22.56 -15.42
C TRP A 379 -10.49 -22.08 -16.76
N SER A 380 -11.10 -21.05 -17.35
CA SER A 380 -10.42 -20.30 -18.41
C SER A 380 -9.32 -19.43 -17.80
N GLN A 381 -8.23 -19.20 -18.50
CA GLN A 381 -7.18 -18.30 -18.02
C GLN A 381 -7.74 -16.90 -17.76
N SER A 382 -8.60 -16.38 -18.66
CA SER A 382 -9.25 -15.07 -18.51
C SER A 382 -10.06 -14.91 -17.24
N ASP A 383 -10.64 -15.99 -16.71
CA ASP A 383 -11.42 -15.97 -15.47
C ASP A 383 -10.54 -15.80 -14.22
N LEU A 384 -9.26 -16.17 -14.33
CA LEU A 384 -8.25 -16.05 -13.29
C LEU A 384 -7.15 -15.04 -13.66
N ASP A 385 -7.33 -14.28 -14.76
CA ASP A 385 -6.32 -13.41 -15.39
C ASP A 385 -6.15 -12.09 -14.65
N ASN A 386 -5.71 -12.22 -13.42
CA ASN A 386 -5.27 -11.14 -12.57
C ASN A 386 -3.90 -11.56 -12.01
N ASP A 387 -3.02 -10.59 -11.78
CA ASP A 387 -1.58 -10.73 -11.52
C ASP A 387 -1.22 -11.37 -10.14
N TYR A 388 -2.01 -12.37 -9.74
CA TYR A 388 -1.94 -13.13 -8.50
C TYR A 388 -0.84 -14.20 -8.54
N VAL A 389 -0.21 -14.43 -7.40
CA VAL A 389 0.57 -15.64 -7.11
C VAL A 389 -0.35 -16.86 -7.19
N ILE A 390 -1.49 -16.81 -6.50
CA ILE A 390 -2.58 -17.80 -6.60
C ILE A 390 -3.91 -17.05 -6.38
N HIS A 391 -4.89 -17.32 -7.24
CA HIS A 391 -6.21 -16.69 -7.17
C HIS A 391 -7.04 -17.21 -5.98
N PRO A 392 -7.76 -16.35 -5.23
CA PRO A 392 -8.59 -16.77 -4.09
C PRO A 392 -9.63 -17.83 -4.42
N ALA A 393 -10.30 -17.71 -5.58
CA ALA A 393 -11.33 -18.66 -6.00
C ALA A 393 -10.77 -20.06 -6.29
N LEU A 394 -9.55 -20.15 -6.84
CA LEU A 394 -8.88 -21.43 -7.04
C LEU A 394 -8.64 -22.11 -5.69
N LEU A 395 -8.05 -21.38 -4.73
CA LEU A 395 -7.82 -21.91 -3.38
C LEU A 395 -9.11 -22.28 -2.65
N ASP A 396 -10.19 -21.53 -2.84
CA ASP A 396 -11.47 -21.85 -2.24
C ASP A 396 -12.06 -23.15 -2.83
N VAL A 397 -11.92 -23.38 -4.14
CA VAL A 397 -12.26 -24.68 -4.76
C VAL A 397 -11.43 -25.83 -4.18
N VAL A 398 -10.16 -25.59 -3.83
CA VAL A 398 -9.37 -26.56 -3.07
C VAL A 398 -9.99 -26.81 -1.70
N PHE A 399 -10.46 -25.78 -0.99
CA PHE A 399 -11.12 -25.94 0.31
C PHE A 399 -12.44 -26.72 0.18
N GLN A 400 -13.21 -26.47 -0.88
CA GLN A 400 -14.46 -27.17 -1.18
C GLN A 400 -14.25 -28.68 -1.34
N SER A 401 -13.14 -29.10 -1.94
CA SER A 401 -12.82 -30.52 -2.14
C SER A 401 -12.70 -31.32 -0.83
N LEU A 402 -12.42 -30.66 0.30
CA LEU A 402 -12.36 -31.30 1.61
C LEU A 402 -13.74 -31.80 2.08
N PHE A 403 -14.82 -31.11 1.71
CA PHE A 403 -16.18 -31.60 1.98
C PHE A 403 -16.50 -32.88 1.22
N VAL A 404 -15.96 -33.03 0.01
CA VAL A 404 -16.10 -34.26 -0.79
C VAL A 404 -15.33 -35.41 -0.13
N ALA A 405 -14.11 -35.15 0.35
CA ALA A 405 -13.33 -36.14 1.10
C ALA A 405 -14.07 -36.62 2.37
N ARG A 406 -14.77 -35.70 3.06
CA ARG A 406 -15.55 -35.99 4.27
C ARG A 406 -16.68 -37.00 4.04
N SER A 407 -17.49 -36.82 3.00
CA SER A 407 -18.68 -37.67 2.80
C SER A 407 -19.22 -37.63 1.37
N HIS A 408 -19.90 -38.70 0.96
CA HIS A 408 -20.58 -38.73 -0.34
C HIS A 408 -21.76 -37.73 -0.34
N PRO A 409 -22.01 -36.98 -1.43
CA PRO A 409 -23.15 -36.07 -1.49
C PRO A 409 -24.50 -36.79 -1.31
N SER A 410 -24.59 -38.09 -1.64
CA SER A 410 -25.80 -38.90 -1.40
C SER A 410 -26.03 -39.32 0.05
N THR A 411 -25.03 -39.18 0.93
CA THR A 411 -25.20 -39.59 2.34
C THR A 411 -25.83 -38.51 3.20
N GLU A 412 -25.93 -37.27 2.70
CA GLU A 412 -26.51 -36.12 3.42
C GLU A 412 -25.87 -35.92 4.82
N GLN A 413 -24.60 -36.27 4.95
CA GLN A 413 -23.83 -36.13 6.21
C GLN A 413 -23.23 -34.72 6.40
N VAL A 414 -23.24 -33.90 5.35
CA VAL A 414 -22.92 -32.47 5.45
C VAL A 414 -24.23 -31.72 5.62
N THR A 415 -24.57 -31.40 6.86
CA THR A 415 -25.83 -30.75 7.23
C THR A 415 -25.66 -29.28 7.61
N ASN A 416 -24.42 -28.88 7.94
CA ASN A 416 -24.12 -27.55 8.48
C ASN A 416 -23.18 -26.79 7.56
N THR A 417 -23.38 -25.47 7.49
CA THR A 417 -22.44 -24.53 6.86
C THR A 417 -21.15 -24.48 7.68
N LEU A 418 -20.03 -24.95 7.12
CA LEU A 418 -18.72 -24.86 7.76
C LEU A 418 -17.88 -23.79 7.03
N LEU A 419 -17.26 -22.88 7.78
CA LEU A 419 -16.38 -21.83 7.24
C LEU A 419 -14.93 -21.98 7.75
N PRO A 420 -13.94 -21.57 6.95
CA PRO A 420 -12.55 -21.51 7.39
C PRO A 420 -12.37 -20.58 8.60
N VAL A 421 -11.81 -21.13 9.68
CA VAL A 421 -11.44 -20.36 10.89
C VAL A 421 -9.94 -20.36 11.16
N LYS A 422 -9.24 -21.40 10.71
CA LYS A 422 -7.79 -21.51 10.89
C LYS A 422 -7.15 -22.26 9.74
N ILE A 423 -5.95 -21.84 9.34
CA ILE A 423 -5.09 -22.55 8.40
C ILE A 423 -3.71 -22.62 9.01
N GLN A 424 -3.21 -23.83 9.28
CA GLN A 424 -1.92 -23.99 9.93
C GLN A 424 -0.78 -23.57 9.02
N ARG A 425 -0.79 -24.04 7.77
CA ARG A 425 0.27 -23.73 6.81
C ARG A 425 -0.22 -23.83 5.37
N VAL A 426 0.20 -22.89 4.53
CA VAL A 426 0.06 -22.94 3.07
C VAL A 426 1.43 -22.68 2.46
N LEU A 427 1.90 -23.58 1.61
CA LEU A 427 3.14 -23.46 0.86
C LEU A 427 2.79 -23.33 -0.62
N VAL A 428 3.42 -22.38 -1.31
CA VAL A 428 3.22 -22.15 -2.75
C VAL A 428 4.57 -22.12 -3.44
N ASN A 429 4.70 -22.93 -4.49
CA ASN A 429 5.83 -22.87 -5.41
C ASN A 429 5.50 -21.95 -6.60
N PRO A 430 5.99 -20.70 -6.62
CA PRO A 430 5.65 -19.74 -7.68
C PRO A 430 6.26 -20.11 -9.04
N LYS A 431 7.14 -21.12 -9.12
CA LYS A 431 7.79 -21.53 -10.37
C LYS A 431 6.91 -22.46 -11.21
N VAL A 432 6.00 -23.20 -10.59
CA VAL A 432 5.14 -24.17 -11.28
C VAL A 432 3.92 -23.43 -11.81
N SER A 433 3.76 -23.41 -13.14
CA SER A 433 2.58 -22.83 -13.78
C SER A 433 1.38 -23.77 -13.65
N VAL A 434 0.19 -23.19 -13.45
CA VAL A 434 -1.10 -23.90 -13.54
C VAL A 434 -1.81 -23.69 -14.88
N VAL A 435 -1.25 -22.84 -15.74
CA VAL A 435 -1.79 -22.53 -17.07
C VAL A 435 -1.25 -23.53 -18.08
N GLU A 436 -2.15 -24.19 -18.82
CA GLU A 436 -1.83 -25.06 -19.95
C GLU A 436 -1.68 -24.25 -21.25
N ALA A 437 -1.11 -24.87 -22.30
CA ALA A 437 -0.74 -24.19 -23.55
C ALA A 437 -1.92 -23.52 -24.29
N GLU A 438 -3.16 -23.95 -24.05
CA GLU A 438 -4.37 -23.46 -24.71
C GLU A 438 -5.10 -22.35 -23.91
N GLY A 439 -4.48 -21.79 -22.87
CA GLY A 439 -5.11 -20.75 -22.04
C GLY A 439 -6.21 -21.28 -21.12
N THR A 440 -6.13 -22.55 -20.77
CA THR A 440 -6.97 -23.21 -19.74
C THR A 440 -6.13 -23.42 -18.49
N VAL A 441 -6.70 -23.17 -17.32
CA VAL A 441 -6.08 -23.50 -16.03
C VAL A 441 -6.66 -24.82 -15.57
N MET A 442 -5.81 -25.84 -15.41
CA MET A 442 -6.23 -27.16 -14.95
C MET A 442 -5.28 -27.68 -13.86
N VAL A 443 -5.86 -28.15 -12.77
CA VAL A 443 -5.08 -28.66 -11.62
C VAL A 443 -5.67 -29.96 -11.09
N ASN A 444 -4.79 -30.83 -10.60
CA ASN A 444 -5.15 -32.00 -9.82
C ASN A 444 -5.18 -31.63 -8.34
N LEU A 445 -6.25 -32.02 -7.65
CA LEU A 445 -6.47 -31.77 -6.23
C LEU A 445 -6.53 -33.09 -5.49
N ASP A 446 -5.75 -33.22 -4.42
CA ASP A 446 -5.83 -34.35 -3.49
C ASP A 446 -6.12 -33.82 -2.09
N SER A 447 -7.12 -34.37 -1.43
CA SER A 447 -7.66 -33.84 -0.17
C SER A 447 -7.87 -34.94 0.85
N TYR A 448 -7.40 -34.70 2.06
CA TYR A 448 -7.33 -35.67 3.15
C TYR A 448 -8.04 -35.12 4.38
N VAL A 449 -9.00 -35.85 4.93
CA VAL A 449 -9.62 -35.52 6.21
C VAL A 449 -8.73 -36.06 7.33
N VAL A 450 -8.22 -35.17 8.16
CA VAL A 450 -7.36 -35.49 9.30
C VAL A 450 -8.20 -35.75 10.55
N ASP A 451 -9.20 -34.90 10.79
CA ASP A 451 -10.12 -35.05 11.92
C ASP A 451 -11.48 -34.45 11.58
N ARG A 452 -12.55 -35.03 12.15
CA ARG A 452 -13.92 -34.54 11.94
C ARG A 452 -14.79 -34.70 13.17
N THR A 453 -15.57 -33.67 13.42
CA THR A 453 -16.67 -33.69 14.39
C THR A 453 -17.98 -33.27 13.67
N PRO A 454 -19.12 -33.23 14.36
CA PRO A 454 -20.35 -32.67 13.79
C PRO A 454 -20.24 -31.17 13.45
N THR A 455 -19.37 -30.44 14.14
CA THR A 455 -19.24 -28.98 14.03
C THR A 455 -17.89 -28.51 13.48
N SER A 456 -16.95 -29.42 13.21
CA SER A 456 -15.66 -29.10 12.64
C SER A 456 -15.17 -30.12 11.62
N LEU A 457 -14.36 -29.65 10.68
CA LEU A 457 -13.66 -30.46 9.70
C LEU A 457 -12.22 -29.96 9.58
N LEU A 458 -11.26 -30.84 9.83
CA LEU A 458 -9.83 -30.57 9.72
C LEU A 458 -9.26 -31.42 8.59
N GLY A 459 -8.49 -30.80 7.70
CA GLY A 459 -7.85 -31.55 6.63
C GLY A 459 -6.70 -30.84 5.96
N ASP A 460 -6.02 -31.63 5.14
CA ASP A 460 -4.90 -31.23 4.32
C ASP A 460 -5.30 -31.35 2.84
N MET A 461 -4.85 -30.42 2.01
CA MET A 461 -5.06 -30.50 0.57
C MET A 461 -3.82 -30.12 -0.20
N HIS A 462 -3.64 -30.73 -1.37
CA HIS A 462 -2.50 -30.51 -2.23
C HIS A 462 -2.97 -30.27 -3.66
N VAL A 463 -2.31 -29.32 -4.33
CA VAL A 463 -2.60 -28.90 -5.70
C VAL A 463 -1.40 -29.22 -6.56
N TYR A 464 -1.62 -29.92 -7.66
CA TYR A 464 -0.59 -30.35 -8.58
C TYR A 464 -0.90 -29.91 -10.01
N ASN A 465 0.15 -29.64 -10.79
CA ASN A 465 0.02 -29.47 -12.22
C ASN A 465 -0.45 -30.80 -12.85
N THR A 466 -1.41 -30.72 -13.78
CA THR A 466 -2.02 -31.87 -14.46
C THR A 466 -1.05 -32.66 -15.33
N LEU A 467 -0.13 -31.97 -16.00
CA LEU A 467 0.78 -32.53 -16.99
C LEU A 467 2.09 -33.03 -16.35
N SER A 468 2.70 -32.23 -15.46
CA SER A 468 3.99 -32.57 -14.86
C SER A 468 3.89 -33.34 -13.54
N GLY A 469 2.78 -33.23 -12.82
CA GLY A 469 2.62 -33.79 -11.47
C GLY A 469 3.40 -33.04 -10.39
N ASP A 470 3.99 -31.89 -10.72
CA ASP A 470 4.68 -31.03 -9.74
C ASP A 470 3.68 -30.35 -8.82
N ALA A 471 4.02 -30.26 -7.54
CA ALA A 471 3.19 -29.58 -6.55
C ALA A 471 3.28 -28.06 -6.70
N VAL A 472 2.12 -27.43 -6.77
CA VAL A 472 1.94 -25.98 -6.85
C VAL A 472 1.66 -25.42 -5.47
N VAL A 473 0.70 -26.02 -4.76
CA VAL A 473 0.26 -25.58 -3.44
C VAL A 473 0.13 -26.79 -2.49
N GLN A 474 0.61 -26.64 -1.27
CA GLN A 474 0.27 -27.54 -0.16
C GLN A 474 -0.40 -26.75 0.95
N ILE A 475 -1.56 -27.21 1.39
CA ILE A 475 -2.31 -26.65 2.51
C ILE A 475 -2.37 -27.74 3.58
N GLU A 476 -1.96 -27.37 4.78
CA GLU A 476 -1.98 -28.24 5.95
C GLU A 476 -2.80 -27.59 7.06
N GLY A 477 -3.63 -28.40 7.72
CA GLY A 477 -4.44 -28.01 8.86
C GLY A 477 -5.45 -26.91 8.53
N LEU A 478 -6.19 -27.03 7.43
CA LEU A 478 -7.39 -26.22 7.19
C LEU A 478 -8.47 -26.68 8.17
N LEU A 479 -8.84 -25.81 9.12
CA LEU A 479 -9.92 -26.03 10.05
C LEU A 479 -11.16 -25.24 9.62
N LEU A 480 -12.21 -25.97 9.28
CA LEU A 480 -13.55 -25.46 9.06
C LEU A 480 -14.39 -25.65 10.32
N LYS A 481 -15.18 -24.65 10.71
CA LYS A 481 -16.13 -24.74 11.84
C LYS A 481 -17.53 -24.28 11.44
N ALA A 482 -18.53 -24.87 12.09
CA ALA A 482 -19.93 -24.49 11.94
C ALA A 482 -20.15 -23.06 12.44
N ILE A 483 -21.01 -22.32 11.73
CA ILE A 483 -21.39 -20.94 12.10
C ILE A 483 -22.28 -20.94 13.35
N ALA A 484 -23.14 -21.94 13.48
CA ALA A 484 -24.06 -22.12 14.59
C ALA A 484 -23.92 -23.54 15.17
N GLU A 485 -24.28 -23.70 16.44
CA GLU A 485 -24.38 -25.02 17.05
C GLU A 485 -25.58 -25.78 16.45
N PRO A 486 -25.43 -27.08 16.16
CA PRO A 486 -26.50 -27.88 15.61
C PRO A 486 -27.63 -28.02 16.63
N THR A 487 -28.87 -27.91 16.16
CA THR A 487 -30.07 -28.08 16.97
C THR A 487 -30.64 -29.48 16.84
N GLU A 488 -31.40 -29.97 17.82
CA GLU A 488 -32.04 -31.31 17.79
C GLU A 488 -32.86 -31.56 16.52
N SER A 489 -33.46 -30.52 15.92
CA SER A 489 -34.19 -30.60 14.65
C SER A 489 -33.34 -31.01 13.45
N GLN A 490 -32.01 -30.91 13.56
CA GLN A 490 -31.04 -31.26 12.52
C GLN A 490 -30.44 -32.66 12.74
N ASP A 491 -30.80 -33.33 13.84
CA ASP A 491 -30.30 -34.66 14.14
C ASP A 491 -30.86 -35.69 13.17
N ARG A 492 -29.97 -36.54 12.68
CA ARG A 492 -30.35 -37.64 11.80
C ARG A 492 -30.77 -38.84 12.64
N GLN A 493 -32.07 -39.12 12.65
CA GLN A 493 -32.64 -40.29 13.32
C GLN A 493 -32.42 -41.57 12.49
N ILE A 494 -31.19 -42.10 12.51
CA ILE A 494 -30.84 -43.36 11.84
C ILE A 494 -31.18 -44.56 12.73
N PHE A 495 -31.02 -44.40 14.04
CA PHE A 495 -31.28 -45.46 15.00
C PHE A 495 -32.78 -45.51 15.31
N SER A 496 -33.34 -46.71 15.21
CA SER A 496 -34.67 -47.02 15.67
C SER A 496 -34.62 -48.30 16.49
N GLU A 497 -35.52 -48.40 17.46
CA GLU A 497 -35.74 -49.62 18.20
C GLU A 497 -37.21 -50.03 18.08
N THR A 498 -37.46 -51.33 18.18
CA THR A 498 -38.82 -51.83 18.27
C THR A 498 -39.28 -51.70 19.72
N VAL A 499 -40.08 -50.68 20.00
CA VAL A 499 -40.73 -50.50 21.30
C VAL A 499 -41.94 -51.42 21.37
N TRP A 500 -41.80 -52.53 22.09
CA TRP A 500 -42.90 -53.45 22.34
C TRP A 500 -43.86 -52.87 23.37
N GLN A 501 -45.11 -52.66 23.00
CA GLN A 501 -46.18 -52.21 23.88
C GLN A 501 -47.29 -53.24 23.96
N ALA A 502 -48.11 -53.17 25.01
CA ALA A 502 -49.28 -54.02 25.14
C ALA A 502 -50.27 -53.76 23.99
N ASP A 503 -50.84 -54.83 23.43
CA ASP A 503 -51.83 -54.72 22.36
C ASP A 503 -53.09 -54.00 22.88
N ALA A 504 -53.39 -52.83 22.29
CA ALA A 504 -54.53 -52.01 22.67
C ALA A 504 -55.89 -52.72 22.52
N SER A 505 -55.97 -53.77 21.68
CA SER A 505 -57.17 -54.58 21.50
C SER A 505 -57.48 -55.50 22.69
N LEU A 506 -56.47 -55.80 23.53
CA LEU A 506 -56.64 -56.66 24.69
C LEU A 506 -57.17 -55.91 25.93
N ASN A 507 -57.30 -54.59 25.86
CA ASN A 507 -57.78 -53.72 26.95
C ASN A 507 -57.03 -53.93 28.29
N LEU A 508 -55.78 -54.37 28.21
CA LEU A 508 -54.91 -54.59 29.37
C LEU A 508 -54.29 -53.26 29.78
N ILE A 509 -54.86 -52.62 30.81
CA ILE A 509 -54.24 -51.47 31.46
C ILE A 509 -53.08 -52.01 32.30
N MET A 510 -51.85 -51.81 31.84
CA MET A 510 -50.66 -52.01 32.67
C MET A 510 -50.59 -50.84 33.65
N PRO A 511 -50.75 -51.05 34.98
CA PRO A 511 -50.57 -49.97 35.92
C PRO A 511 -49.12 -49.47 35.88
N GLU A 512 -48.91 -48.16 35.94
CA GLU A 512 -47.58 -47.61 36.20
C GLU A 512 -47.13 -48.09 37.58
N ARG A 513 -46.14 -48.99 37.61
CA ARG A 513 -45.56 -49.46 38.86
C ARG A 513 -44.48 -48.50 39.30
N ASP A 514 -44.69 -47.87 40.46
CA ASP A 514 -43.63 -47.21 41.20
C ASP A 514 -43.11 -48.19 42.24
N PHE A 515 -42.09 -48.96 41.85
CA PHE A 515 -41.49 -49.99 42.70
C PHE A 515 -41.05 -49.48 44.08
N THR A 516 -40.81 -48.17 44.21
CA THR A 516 -40.43 -47.53 45.48
C THR A 516 -41.63 -47.37 46.39
N ASN A 517 -42.73 -46.80 45.89
CA ASN A 517 -43.97 -46.65 46.66
C ASN A 517 -44.66 -47.99 46.91
N ASP A 518 -44.70 -48.87 45.91
CA ASP A 518 -45.27 -50.21 46.03
C ASP A 518 -44.56 -51.00 47.16
N GLY A 519 -43.24 -50.87 47.27
CA GLY A 519 -42.47 -51.49 48.35
C GLY A 519 -42.83 -50.94 49.74
N VAL A 520 -42.98 -49.62 49.86
CA VAL A 520 -43.38 -48.98 51.13
C VAL A 520 -44.80 -49.38 51.53
N GLU A 521 -45.73 -49.45 50.58
CA GLU A 521 -47.11 -49.89 50.84
C GLU A 521 -47.16 -51.37 51.24
N MET A 522 -46.38 -52.24 50.59
CA MET A 522 -46.29 -53.66 50.96
C MET A 522 -45.68 -53.85 52.35
N ASP A 523 -44.61 -53.13 52.68
CA ASP A 523 -44.00 -53.18 54.02
C ASP A 523 -44.96 -52.65 55.09
N LEU A 524 -45.71 -51.59 54.79
CA LEU A 524 -46.74 -51.05 55.67
C LEU A 524 -47.88 -52.05 55.87
N ALA A 525 -48.38 -52.68 54.81
CA ALA A 525 -49.41 -53.71 54.90
C ALA A 525 -48.94 -54.89 55.75
N ALA A 526 -47.72 -55.39 55.51
CA ALA A 526 -47.13 -56.47 56.30
C ALA A 526 -46.93 -56.09 57.78
N ALA A 527 -46.58 -54.83 58.07
CA ALA A 527 -46.46 -54.32 59.43
C ALA A 527 -47.83 -54.21 60.13
N ILE A 528 -48.86 -53.74 59.42
CA ILE A 528 -50.24 -53.68 59.90
C ILE A 528 -50.76 -55.09 60.20
N ASP A 529 -50.57 -56.03 59.28
CA ASP A 529 -51.00 -57.43 59.44
C ASP A 529 -50.30 -58.08 60.64
N ARG A 530 -48.98 -57.90 60.79
CA ARG A 530 -48.25 -58.38 61.97
C ARG A 530 -48.77 -57.77 63.27
N ALA A 531 -49.05 -56.47 63.30
CA ALA A 531 -49.57 -55.80 64.47
C ALA A 531 -50.99 -56.32 64.81
N ALA A 532 -51.85 -56.43 63.81
CA ALA A 532 -53.20 -56.95 63.96
C ALA A 532 -53.18 -58.39 64.51
N LEU A 533 -52.37 -59.29 63.92
CA LEU A 533 -52.23 -60.67 64.39
C LEU A 533 -51.70 -60.76 65.82
N TYR A 534 -50.73 -59.91 66.19
CA TYR A 534 -50.21 -59.86 67.57
C TYR A 534 -51.31 -59.50 68.57
N TYR A 535 -52.11 -58.46 68.28
CA TYR A 535 -53.19 -58.06 69.18
C TYR A 535 -54.36 -59.05 69.19
N MET A 536 -54.69 -59.67 68.05
CA MET A 536 -55.68 -60.76 67.99
C MET A 536 -55.26 -61.92 68.87
N GLN A 537 -53.99 -62.34 68.80
CA GLN A 537 -53.47 -63.43 69.61
C GLN A 537 -53.47 -63.06 71.10
N ARG A 538 -53.00 -61.86 71.46
CA ARG A 538 -52.99 -61.40 72.86
C ARG A 538 -54.38 -61.33 73.46
N LEU A 539 -55.34 -60.80 72.72
CA LEU A 539 -56.73 -60.66 73.19
C LEU A 539 -57.35 -62.03 73.44
N LEU A 540 -57.02 -63.05 72.63
CA LEU A 540 -57.44 -64.42 72.90
C LEU A 540 -56.71 -65.03 74.11
N GLU A 541 -55.42 -64.76 74.30
CA GLU A 541 -54.66 -65.25 75.47
C GLU A 541 -55.12 -64.64 76.80
N GLU A 542 -55.66 -63.42 76.79
CA GLU A 542 -56.09 -62.69 77.99
C GLU A 542 -57.45 -63.15 78.55
N PHE A 543 -58.31 -63.74 77.70
CA PHE A 543 -59.59 -64.29 78.11
C PHE A 543 -59.60 -65.81 77.94
N ASP A 544 -59.76 -66.55 79.03
CA ASP A 544 -59.87 -68.01 78.96
C ASP A 544 -61.21 -68.44 78.32
N PRO A 545 -61.28 -69.60 77.64
CA PRO A 545 -62.50 -70.08 76.97
C PRO A 545 -63.82 -69.97 77.76
N PRO A 546 -63.90 -70.26 79.08
CA PRO A 546 -65.12 -70.05 79.86
C PRO A 546 -65.50 -68.58 80.07
N GLU A 547 -64.54 -67.65 80.13
CA GLU A 547 -64.79 -66.21 80.25
C GLU A 547 -65.32 -65.63 78.93
N ARG A 548 -64.84 -66.14 77.80
CA ARG A 548 -65.34 -65.74 76.48
C ARG A 548 -66.84 -66.06 76.32
N ALA A 549 -67.32 -67.16 76.88
CA ALA A 549 -68.74 -67.54 76.85
C ALA A 549 -69.67 -66.60 77.65
N SER A 550 -69.11 -65.74 78.50
CA SER A 550 -69.83 -64.71 79.27
C SER A 550 -69.84 -63.32 78.61
N LEU A 551 -69.05 -63.11 77.55
CA LEU A 551 -69.02 -61.86 76.78
C LEU A 551 -70.33 -61.68 75.99
N ALA A 552 -70.61 -60.43 75.59
CA ALA A 552 -71.71 -60.15 74.67
C ALA A 552 -71.54 -60.91 73.34
N TRP A 553 -72.65 -61.34 72.73
CA TRP A 553 -72.65 -62.25 71.57
C TRP A 553 -71.75 -61.79 70.41
N TYR A 554 -71.63 -60.48 70.17
CA TYR A 554 -70.81 -59.92 69.10
C TYR A 554 -69.31 -60.01 69.40
N HIS A 555 -68.89 -59.92 70.66
CA HIS A 555 -67.50 -60.14 71.05
C HIS A 555 -67.11 -61.63 71.01
N GLN A 556 -68.06 -62.53 71.26
CA GLN A 556 -67.85 -63.98 71.05
C GLN A 556 -67.57 -64.28 69.57
N ARG A 557 -68.40 -63.72 68.68
CA ARG A 557 -68.20 -63.85 67.22
C ARG A 557 -66.87 -63.26 66.75
N MET A 558 -66.43 -62.15 67.35
CA MET A 558 -65.11 -61.55 67.08
C MET A 558 -63.96 -62.48 67.49
N CYS A 559 -64.04 -63.09 68.69
CA CYS A 559 -63.03 -64.05 69.14
C CYS A 559 -62.96 -65.29 68.24
N GLU A 560 -64.13 -65.85 67.86
CA GLU A 560 -64.20 -66.96 66.91
C GLU A 560 -63.59 -66.60 65.54
N ALA A 561 -63.84 -65.39 65.04
CA ALA A 561 -63.25 -64.92 63.79
C ALA A 561 -61.72 -64.80 63.89
N PHE A 562 -61.20 -64.31 65.03
CA PHE A 562 -59.76 -64.22 65.27
C PHE A 562 -59.10 -65.59 65.37
N GLU A 563 -59.73 -66.56 66.03
CA GLU A 563 -59.23 -67.94 66.09
C GLU A 563 -59.14 -68.56 64.71
N ASN A 564 -60.21 -68.44 63.91
CA ASN A 564 -60.24 -68.95 62.54
C ASN A 564 -59.18 -68.28 61.66
N HIS A 565 -58.99 -66.96 61.80
CA HIS A 565 -58.00 -66.23 61.03
C HIS A 565 -56.56 -66.64 61.43
N LEU A 566 -56.27 -66.73 62.73
CA LEU A 566 -54.96 -67.20 63.23
C LEU A 566 -54.67 -68.66 62.83
N GLU A 567 -55.68 -69.53 62.81
CA GLU A 567 -55.52 -70.89 62.27
C GLU A 567 -55.20 -70.90 60.78
N SER A 568 -55.87 -70.05 59.99
CA SER A 568 -55.62 -69.93 58.55
C SER A 568 -54.19 -69.49 58.27
N VAL A 569 -53.70 -68.50 59.03
CA VAL A 569 -52.31 -68.01 58.95
C VAL A 569 -51.33 -69.13 59.36
N LYS A 570 -51.60 -69.87 60.44
CA LYS A 570 -50.76 -71.03 60.85
C LYS A 570 -50.70 -72.13 59.80
N LYS A 571 -51.75 -72.31 59.00
CA LYS A 571 -51.83 -73.28 57.90
C LYS A 571 -51.19 -72.76 56.60
N GLY A 572 -50.64 -71.54 56.60
CA GLY A 572 -49.95 -70.94 55.45
C GLY A 572 -50.89 -70.42 54.36
N ALA A 573 -52.15 -70.14 54.70
CA ALA A 573 -53.15 -69.61 53.77
C ALA A 573 -53.45 -68.12 53.98
N GLY A 574 -52.47 -67.35 54.46
CA GLY A 574 -52.55 -65.91 54.70
C GLY A 574 -51.44 -65.18 53.97
#